data_AF-A0A924UDE1-F1
#
_entry.id   AF-A0A924UDE1-F1
#
_cell.length_a   1.000
_cell.length_b   1.000
_cell.length_c   1.000
_cell.angle_alpha   90.00
_cell.angle_beta   90.00
_cell.angle_gamma   90.00
#
_symmetry.space_group_name_H-M   'P 1'
#
loop_
_entity.id
_entity.type
_entity.pdbx_description
1 polymer ?
#
loop_
_entity_poly.entity_id
_entity_poly.type
_entity_poly.pdbx_seq_one_letter_code
_entity_poly.pdbx_strand_id
1 'polypeptide(L)'
;RLSPDLIPAAVMAARSYLQKREKKNASRVLKKAWEAKPHPDIAAAFAEIEPEETPAQRIKRFRTLTAIHPENSETQQLLAELLIAAEEFPAARRAIGDLAVKHPTQRALAIMAAVERGEGSDDATVRAWLAKALTAPRGPQWCCDKCQAIHASWRPICENCGGFDTLTWREPVEVSGPSATGAELLSLYIAGPKPPASEPDSETTVDEKPMVR
;
A
#
# COMPACT_ATOMS: atom_id res chain seq x y z
N ARG A 1 -23.20 -26.64 1.72
CA ARG A 1 -21.86 -26.35 2.29
C ARG A 1 -21.46 -24.99 1.76
N LEU A 2 -21.44 -23.93 2.59
CA LEU A 2 -21.03 -22.59 2.13
C LEU A 2 -19.52 -22.63 1.87
N SER A 3 -19.10 -22.34 0.64
CA SER A 3 -17.68 -22.20 0.26
C SER A 3 -17.13 -20.92 0.90
N PRO A 4 -16.41 -21.00 2.03
CA PRO A 4 -15.90 -19.83 2.75
C PRO A 4 -14.79 -19.11 1.97
N ASP A 5 -14.24 -19.81 0.99
CA ASP A 5 -13.16 -19.37 0.11
C ASP A 5 -13.64 -18.34 -0.92
N LEU A 6 -14.96 -18.21 -1.09
CA LEU A 6 -15.57 -17.22 -1.97
C LEU A 6 -15.68 -15.88 -1.24
N ILE A 7 -14.60 -15.11 -1.24
CA ILE A 7 -14.47 -13.78 -0.62
C ILE A 7 -15.71 -12.90 -0.85
N PRO A 8 -16.25 -12.75 -2.09
CA PRO A 8 -17.41 -11.89 -2.33
C PRO A 8 -18.67 -12.35 -1.60
N ALA A 9 -18.91 -13.67 -1.52
CA ALA A 9 -20.06 -14.20 -0.80
C ALA A 9 -19.93 -13.98 0.70
N ALA A 10 -18.73 -14.11 1.28
CA ALA A 10 -18.50 -13.82 2.69
C ALA A 10 -18.77 -12.35 3.01
N VAL A 11 -18.29 -11.43 2.16
CA VAL A 11 -18.52 -9.98 2.28
C VAL A 11 -20.02 -9.65 2.14
N MET A 12 -20.71 -10.19 1.13
CA MET A 12 -22.14 -10.00 0.94
C MET A 12 -22.97 -10.54 2.13
N ALA A 13 -22.62 -11.72 2.63
CA ALA A 13 -23.26 -12.31 3.80
C ALA A 13 -23.05 -11.44 5.05
N ALA A 14 -21.83 -10.94 5.27
CA ALA A 14 -21.52 -10.06 6.40
C ALA A 14 -22.35 -8.77 6.36
N ARG A 15 -22.43 -8.12 5.19
CA ARG A 15 -23.25 -6.91 5.00
C ARG A 15 -24.74 -7.18 5.22
N SER A 16 -25.25 -8.34 4.79
CA SER A 16 -26.62 -8.78 5.08
C SER A 16 -26.86 -8.95 6.59
N TYR A 17 -25.91 -9.52 7.33
CA TYR A 17 -25.98 -9.59 8.79
C TYR A 17 -25.94 -8.20 9.44
N LEU A 18 -25.15 -7.26 8.92
CA LEU A 18 -25.11 -5.88 9.43
C LEU A 18 -26.45 -5.14 9.22
N GLN A 19 -27.12 -5.34 8.08
CA GLN A 19 -28.47 -4.80 7.85
C GLN A 19 -29.48 -5.33 8.88
N LYS A 20 -29.30 -6.57 9.35
CA LYS A 20 -30.10 -7.19 10.42
C LYS A 20 -29.60 -6.85 11.84
N ARG A 21 -28.58 -6.00 11.96
CA ARG A 21 -27.91 -5.64 13.23
C ARG A 21 -27.25 -6.84 13.94
N GLU A 22 -26.96 -7.91 13.22
CA GLU A 22 -26.34 -9.14 13.73
C GLU A 22 -24.81 -9.10 13.64
N LYS A 23 -24.18 -8.13 14.34
CA LYS A 23 -22.72 -7.90 14.29
C LYS A 23 -21.88 -9.16 14.57
N LYS A 24 -22.31 -9.99 15.52
CA LYS A 24 -21.62 -11.24 15.87
C LYS A 24 -21.54 -12.22 14.70
N ASN A 25 -22.61 -12.33 13.91
CA ASN A 25 -22.65 -13.21 12.74
C ASN A 25 -21.80 -12.65 11.60
N ALA A 26 -21.83 -11.32 11.38
CA ALA A 26 -20.93 -10.65 10.44
C ALA A 26 -19.45 -10.88 10.78
N SER A 27 -19.05 -10.67 12.04
CA SER A 27 -17.68 -10.93 12.49
C SER A 27 -17.26 -12.39 12.28
N ARG A 28 -18.16 -13.34 12.57
CA ARG A 28 -17.89 -14.78 12.45
C ARG A 28 -17.66 -15.20 11.00
N VAL A 29 -18.49 -14.73 10.06
CA VAL A 29 -18.34 -15.11 8.64
C VAL A 29 -17.07 -14.50 8.03
N LEU A 30 -16.75 -13.24 8.35
CA LEU A 30 -15.55 -12.57 7.84
C LEU A 30 -14.27 -13.17 8.42
N LYS A 31 -14.25 -13.48 9.73
CA LYS A 31 -13.11 -14.16 10.35
C LYS A 31 -12.83 -15.51 9.67
N LYS A 32 -13.87 -16.31 9.43
CA LYS A 32 -13.72 -17.61 8.75
C LYS A 32 -13.20 -17.47 7.31
N ALA A 33 -13.64 -16.44 6.58
CA ALA A 33 -13.12 -16.17 5.24
C ALA A 33 -11.65 -15.72 5.29
N TRP A 34 -11.28 -14.91 6.28
CA TRP A 34 -9.89 -14.49 6.51
C TRP A 34 -8.96 -15.66 6.87
N GLU A 35 -9.45 -16.62 7.66
CA GLU A 35 -8.72 -17.88 7.96
C GLU A 35 -8.40 -18.67 6.69
N ALA A 36 -9.29 -18.67 5.70
CA ALA A 36 -9.04 -19.31 4.41
C ALA A 36 -8.07 -18.50 3.53
N LYS A 37 -8.31 -17.19 3.40
CA LYS A 37 -7.46 -16.29 2.61
C LYS A 37 -7.59 -14.84 3.09
N PRO A 38 -6.52 -14.24 3.66
CA PRO A 38 -6.46 -12.80 3.92
C PRO A 38 -6.78 -12.00 2.65
N HIS A 39 -7.65 -10.99 2.76
CA HIS A 39 -8.10 -10.22 1.60
C HIS A 39 -8.60 -8.81 2.00
N PRO A 40 -8.25 -7.75 1.24
CA PRO A 40 -8.61 -6.36 1.59
C PRO A 40 -10.12 -6.15 1.70
N ASP A 41 -10.93 -6.73 0.80
CA ASP A 41 -12.41 -6.62 0.89
C ASP A 41 -12.99 -7.21 2.19
N ILE A 42 -12.35 -8.24 2.77
CA ILE A 42 -12.77 -8.81 4.05
C ILE A 42 -12.42 -7.82 5.17
N ALA A 43 -11.23 -7.23 5.15
CA ALA A 43 -10.80 -6.22 6.12
C ALA A 43 -11.70 -4.98 6.08
N ALA A 44 -12.04 -4.51 4.88
CA ALA A 44 -12.96 -3.39 4.67
C ALA A 44 -14.36 -3.71 5.24
N ALA A 45 -14.93 -4.86 4.89
CA ALA A 45 -16.22 -5.30 5.44
C ALA A 45 -16.17 -5.50 6.97
N PHE A 46 -15.01 -5.91 7.52
CA PHE A 46 -14.82 -6.02 8.95
C PHE A 46 -14.77 -4.64 9.61
N ALA A 47 -14.21 -3.62 8.96
CA ALA A 47 -14.23 -2.24 9.44
C ALA A 47 -15.66 -1.70 9.57
N GLU A 48 -16.55 -2.02 8.61
CA GLU A 48 -17.96 -1.60 8.58
C GLU A 48 -18.79 -2.04 9.81
N ILE A 49 -18.35 -3.07 10.55
CA ILE A 49 -19.07 -3.60 11.73
C ILE A 49 -19.17 -2.56 12.85
N GLU A 50 -18.10 -1.77 13.04
CA GLU A 50 -17.98 -0.74 14.07
C GLU A 50 -17.29 0.51 13.47
N PRO A 51 -18.05 1.44 12.86
CA PRO A 51 -17.49 2.63 12.22
C PRO A 51 -16.96 3.66 13.22
N GLU A 52 -17.60 3.78 14.39
CA GLU A 52 -17.33 4.82 15.40
C GLU A 52 -16.19 4.49 16.38
N GLU A 53 -15.38 3.46 16.10
CA GLU A 53 -14.25 3.10 16.96
C GLU A 53 -13.09 4.09 16.85
N THR A 54 -12.47 4.37 17.98
CA THR A 54 -11.15 5.03 18.00
C THR A 54 -10.09 4.13 17.36
N PRO A 55 -8.96 4.66 16.87
CA PRO A 55 -7.89 3.85 16.29
C PRO A 55 -7.40 2.72 17.23
N ALA A 56 -7.23 3.01 18.52
CA ALA A 56 -6.83 2.01 19.51
C ALA A 56 -7.88 0.90 19.72
N GLN A 57 -9.17 1.25 19.75
CA GLN A 57 -10.25 0.26 19.81
C GLN A 57 -10.28 -0.62 18.57
N ARG A 58 -10.11 0.00 17.40
CA ARG A 58 -10.07 -0.68 16.10
C ARG A 58 -8.92 -1.68 16.03
N ILE A 59 -7.69 -1.31 16.43
CA ILE A 59 -6.55 -2.24 16.53
C ILE A 59 -6.90 -3.45 17.42
N LYS A 60 -7.46 -3.20 18.60
CA LYS A 60 -7.83 -4.27 19.54
C LYS A 60 -8.81 -5.26 18.93
N ARG A 61 -9.82 -4.78 18.20
CA ARG A 61 -10.80 -5.64 17.51
C ARG A 61 -10.19 -6.38 16.34
N PHE A 62 -9.41 -5.69 15.50
CA PHE A 62 -8.74 -6.26 14.33
C PHE A 62 -7.68 -7.31 14.66
N ARG A 63 -7.20 -7.37 15.92
CA ARG A 63 -6.33 -8.44 16.41
C ARG A 63 -6.86 -9.85 16.13
N THR A 64 -8.18 -10.02 16.06
CA THR A 64 -8.81 -11.31 15.70
C THR A 64 -8.51 -11.75 14.26
N LEU A 65 -8.24 -10.80 13.36
CA LEU A 65 -7.82 -11.05 11.98
C LEU A 65 -6.29 -11.06 11.87
N THR A 66 -5.61 -10.07 12.46
CA THR A 66 -4.15 -9.91 12.28
C THR A 66 -3.31 -10.96 13.03
N ALA A 67 -3.89 -11.65 14.01
CA ALA A 67 -3.26 -12.83 14.62
C ALA A 67 -3.29 -14.08 13.71
N ILE A 68 -4.04 -14.05 12.62
CA ILE A 68 -4.17 -15.12 11.64
C ILE A 68 -3.28 -14.78 10.45
N HIS A 69 -2.44 -15.73 10.03
CA HIS A 69 -1.48 -15.55 8.92
C HIS A 69 -0.60 -14.30 9.10
N PRO A 70 0.15 -14.15 10.21
CA PRO A 70 0.91 -12.94 10.52
C PRO A 70 2.02 -12.62 9.51
N GLU A 71 2.51 -13.62 8.78
CA GLU A 71 3.54 -13.49 7.74
C GLU A 71 2.94 -13.22 6.35
N ASN A 72 1.61 -13.23 6.20
CA ASN A 72 0.97 -12.90 4.94
C ASN A 72 1.05 -11.39 4.67
N SER A 73 1.38 -11.02 3.43
CA SER A 73 1.54 -9.63 3.03
C SER A 73 0.30 -8.77 3.28
N GLU A 74 -0.90 -9.29 3.06
CA GLU A 74 -2.15 -8.56 3.33
C GLU A 74 -2.33 -8.32 4.84
N THR A 75 -2.02 -9.31 5.67
CA THR A 75 -2.08 -9.19 7.13
C THR A 75 -1.09 -8.14 7.65
N GLN A 76 0.14 -8.15 7.13
CA GLN A 76 1.19 -7.19 7.50
C GLN A 76 0.82 -5.76 7.09
N GLN A 77 0.34 -5.57 5.86
CA GLN A 77 -0.12 -4.27 5.36
C GLN A 77 -1.30 -3.74 6.18
N LEU A 78 -2.31 -4.58 6.43
CA LEU A 78 -3.47 -4.21 7.25
C LEU A 78 -3.05 -3.79 8.66
N LEU A 79 -2.17 -4.56 9.31
CA LEU A 79 -1.69 -4.23 10.65
C LEU A 79 -0.91 -2.91 10.65
N ALA A 80 -0.04 -2.68 9.66
CA ALA A 80 0.72 -1.44 9.55
C ALA A 80 -0.20 -0.22 9.35
N GLU A 81 -1.22 -0.32 8.50
CA GLU A 81 -2.21 0.76 8.28
C GLU A 81 -3.00 1.08 9.56
N LEU A 82 -3.43 0.04 10.30
CA LEU A 82 -4.11 0.22 11.58
C LEU A 82 -3.22 0.94 12.61
N LEU A 83 -1.94 0.62 12.65
CA LEU A 83 -0.96 1.24 13.55
C LEU A 83 -0.64 2.68 13.13
N ILE A 84 -0.52 2.96 11.83
CA ILE A 84 -0.39 4.32 11.30
C ILE A 84 -1.58 5.18 11.70
N ALA A 85 -2.80 4.64 11.58
CA ALA A 85 -4.02 5.36 11.99
C ALA A 85 -4.08 5.65 13.49
N ALA A 86 -3.33 4.91 14.31
CA ALA A 86 -3.16 5.16 15.74
C ALA A 86 -1.88 5.94 16.08
N GLU A 87 -1.15 6.43 15.07
CA GLU A 87 0.12 7.15 15.21
C GLU A 87 1.25 6.33 15.88
N GLU A 88 1.11 5.00 15.86
CA GLU A 88 2.09 4.05 16.41
C GLU A 88 3.15 3.68 15.35
N PHE A 89 3.86 4.68 14.82
CA PHE A 89 4.76 4.51 13.66
C PHE A 89 5.88 3.48 13.85
N PRO A 90 6.58 3.42 15.01
CA PRO A 90 7.61 2.40 15.24
C PRO A 90 7.06 0.97 15.25
N ALA A 91 5.79 0.79 15.64
CA ALA A 91 5.11 -0.50 15.57
C ALA A 91 4.67 -0.80 14.13
N ALA A 92 4.18 0.21 13.38
CA ALA A 92 3.82 0.07 11.98
C ALA A 92 5.02 -0.35 11.12
N ARG A 93 6.21 0.23 11.36
CA ARG A 93 7.48 -0.18 10.73
C ARG A 93 7.78 -1.66 10.95
N ARG A 94 7.60 -2.13 12.18
CA ARG A 94 7.82 -3.55 12.53
C ARG A 94 6.78 -4.46 11.88
N ALA A 95 5.53 -4.00 11.76
CA ALA A 95 4.43 -4.77 11.17
C ALA A 95 4.60 -4.96 9.65
N ILE A 96 4.98 -3.92 8.92
CA ILE A 96 5.21 -4.00 7.47
C ILE A 96 6.51 -4.75 7.12
N GLY A 97 7.46 -4.81 8.06
CA GLY A 97 8.68 -5.61 7.94
C GLY A 97 9.50 -5.23 6.71
N ASP A 98 9.95 -6.25 5.97
CA ASP A 98 10.72 -6.09 4.73
C ASP A 98 9.87 -6.13 3.46
N LEU A 99 8.53 -6.04 3.58
CA LEU A 99 7.62 -6.19 2.45
C LEU A 99 7.87 -5.12 1.38
N ALA A 100 8.19 -3.89 1.78
CA ALA A 100 8.54 -2.80 0.87
C ALA A 100 9.85 -3.03 0.10
N VAL A 101 10.65 -4.03 0.48
CA VAL A 101 11.89 -4.43 -0.20
C VAL A 101 11.67 -5.71 -1.00
N LYS A 102 11.06 -6.75 -0.40
CA LYS A 102 10.86 -8.06 -1.04
C LYS A 102 9.74 -8.07 -2.09
N HIS A 103 8.63 -7.39 -1.82
CA HIS A 103 7.47 -7.30 -2.70
C HIS A 103 6.97 -5.84 -2.76
N PRO A 104 7.74 -4.94 -3.41
CA PRO A 104 7.47 -3.51 -3.43
C PRO A 104 6.22 -3.20 -4.27
N THR A 105 5.06 -3.21 -3.63
CA THR A 105 3.81 -2.74 -4.22
C THR A 105 3.61 -1.26 -3.90
N GLN A 106 2.77 -0.57 -4.69
CA GLN A 106 2.39 0.83 -4.40
C GLN A 106 1.91 1.00 -2.96
N ARG A 107 1.08 0.05 -2.47
CA ARG A 107 0.57 0.05 -1.09
C ARG A 107 1.67 -0.12 -0.06
N ALA A 108 2.56 -1.10 -0.22
CA ALA A 108 3.68 -1.33 0.72
C ALA A 108 4.61 -0.10 0.81
N LEU A 109 4.92 0.52 -0.32
CA LEU A 109 5.78 1.70 -0.37
C LEU A 109 5.10 2.96 0.20
N ALA A 110 3.79 3.12 -0.04
CA ALA A 110 3.00 4.19 0.57
C ALA A 110 2.93 4.05 2.11
N ILE A 111 2.78 2.82 2.62
CA ILE A 111 2.85 2.53 4.05
C ILE A 111 4.22 2.94 4.60
N MET A 112 5.33 2.56 3.95
CA MET A 112 6.66 2.97 4.38
C MET A 112 6.84 4.49 4.35
N ALA A 113 6.37 5.17 3.30
CA ALA A 113 6.43 6.64 3.24
C ALA A 113 5.67 7.30 4.40
N ALA A 114 4.50 6.75 4.78
CA ALA A 114 3.73 7.24 5.92
C ALA A 114 4.45 6.99 7.25
N VAL A 115 5.08 5.82 7.42
CA VAL A 115 5.92 5.51 8.59
C VAL A 115 7.09 6.48 8.71
N GLU A 116 7.86 6.69 7.64
CA GLU A 116 9.00 7.61 7.65
C GLU A 116 8.58 9.03 8.02
N ARG A 117 7.46 9.51 7.45
CA ARG A 117 6.93 10.83 7.79
C ARG A 117 6.53 10.92 9.28
N GLY A 118 5.84 9.90 9.80
CA GLY A 118 5.38 9.88 11.18
C GLY A 118 6.51 9.76 12.20
N GLU A 119 7.62 9.11 11.84
CA GLU A 119 8.83 9.05 12.68
C GLU A 119 9.72 10.30 12.58
N GLY A 120 9.37 11.26 11.72
CA GLY A 120 10.08 12.54 11.60
C GLY A 120 11.31 12.48 10.68
N SER A 121 11.37 11.51 9.75
CA SER A 121 12.40 11.49 8.70
C SER A 121 12.28 12.73 7.80
N ASP A 122 13.39 13.10 7.15
CA ASP A 122 13.43 14.26 6.28
C ASP A 122 12.53 14.11 5.02
N ASP A 123 12.16 15.25 4.45
CA ASP A 123 11.31 15.35 3.26
C ASP A 123 11.87 14.59 2.05
N ALA A 124 13.20 14.53 1.88
CA ALA A 124 13.82 13.84 0.77
C ALA A 124 13.67 12.32 0.90
N THR A 125 13.80 11.79 2.12
CA THR A 125 13.57 10.37 2.44
C THR A 125 12.11 9.98 2.16
N VAL A 126 11.14 10.78 2.61
CA VAL A 126 9.71 10.52 2.33
C VAL A 126 9.43 10.57 0.82
N ARG A 127 9.96 11.57 0.11
CA ARG A 127 9.81 11.68 -1.34
C ARG A 127 10.46 10.53 -2.09
N ALA A 128 11.59 10.00 -1.62
CA ALA A 128 12.24 8.85 -2.23
C ALA A 128 11.35 7.60 -2.20
N TRP A 129 10.63 7.37 -1.10
CA TRP A 129 9.66 6.27 -1.03
C TRP A 129 8.45 6.48 -1.95
N LEU A 130 7.90 7.69 -1.99
CA LEU A 130 6.79 8.02 -2.87
C LEU A 130 7.17 7.91 -4.35
N ALA A 131 8.38 8.33 -4.71
CA ALA A 131 8.92 8.21 -6.06
C ALA A 131 9.01 6.73 -6.50
N LYS A 132 9.50 5.85 -5.62
CA LYS A 132 9.49 4.39 -5.86
C LYS A 132 8.07 3.85 -6.07
N ALA A 133 7.09 4.37 -5.33
CA ALA A 133 5.70 3.92 -5.45
C ALA A 133 5.07 4.25 -6.81
N LEU A 134 5.51 5.30 -7.51
CA LEU A 134 4.94 5.70 -8.80
C LEU A 134 5.13 4.63 -9.90
N THR A 135 6.23 3.91 -9.86
CA THR A 135 6.57 2.88 -10.86
C THR A 135 6.35 1.46 -10.34
N ALA A 136 5.99 1.30 -9.08
CA ALA A 136 5.75 -0.01 -8.47
C ALA A 136 4.43 -0.63 -8.97
N PRO A 137 4.34 -1.97 -9.04
CA PRO A 137 3.08 -2.64 -9.32
C PRO A 137 2.05 -2.31 -8.23
N ARG A 138 0.77 -2.17 -8.62
CA ARG A 138 -0.33 -1.98 -7.67
C ARG A 138 -0.53 -3.17 -6.72
N GLY A 139 0.00 -4.33 -7.10
CA GLY A 139 -0.24 -5.61 -6.45
C GLY A 139 -1.48 -6.30 -7.01
N PRO A 140 -1.99 -7.32 -6.30
CA PRO A 140 -3.19 -8.04 -6.69
C PRO A 140 -4.40 -7.12 -6.86
N GLN A 141 -5.21 -7.38 -7.89
CA GLN A 141 -6.45 -6.67 -8.21
C GLN A 141 -7.49 -7.67 -8.70
N TRP A 142 -8.75 -7.25 -8.77
CA TRP A 142 -9.80 -8.05 -9.39
C TRP A 142 -9.61 -8.08 -10.91
N CYS A 143 -9.19 -9.23 -11.44
CA CYS A 143 -8.92 -9.41 -12.86
C CYS A 143 -9.92 -10.39 -13.48
N CYS A 144 -10.48 -10.05 -14.64
CA CYS A 144 -11.34 -10.97 -15.38
C CYS A 144 -10.52 -12.09 -16.04
N ASP A 145 -10.84 -13.35 -15.75
CA ASP A 145 -10.20 -14.54 -16.33
C ASP A 145 -10.39 -14.67 -17.84
N LYS A 146 -11.48 -14.11 -18.38
CA LYS A 146 -11.80 -14.19 -19.80
C LYS A 146 -11.13 -13.10 -20.64
N CYS A 147 -11.10 -11.86 -20.16
CA CYS A 147 -10.65 -10.70 -20.96
C CYS A 147 -9.54 -9.87 -20.33
N GLN A 148 -9.04 -10.26 -19.15
CA GLN A 148 -7.99 -9.57 -18.38
C GLN A 148 -8.31 -8.13 -17.95
N ALA A 149 -9.56 -7.66 -18.13
CA ALA A 149 -9.99 -6.37 -17.60
C ALA A 149 -9.83 -6.33 -16.08
N ILE A 150 -9.27 -5.23 -15.59
CA ILE A 150 -9.07 -4.95 -14.16
C ILE A 150 -10.30 -4.20 -13.64
N HIS A 151 -10.78 -4.60 -12.47
CA HIS A 151 -11.90 -3.99 -11.77
C HIS A 151 -11.45 -3.47 -10.38
N ALA A 152 -12.03 -2.35 -9.95
CA ALA A 152 -11.77 -1.78 -8.64
C ALA A 152 -12.43 -2.58 -7.49
N SER A 153 -13.53 -3.27 -7.78
CA SER A 153 -14.26 -4.11 -6.82
C SER A 153 -14.80 -5.36 -7.52
N TRP A 154 -15.03 -6.42 -6.74
CA TRP A 154 -15.65 -7.62 -7.30
C TRP A 154 -17.09 -7.33 -7.76
N ARG A 155 -17.45 -7.94 -8.89
CA ARG A 155 -18.81 -7.94 -9.45
C ARG A 155 -19.12 -9.31 -10.05
N PRO A 156 -20.39 -9.74 -10.06
CA PRO A 156 -20.77 -11.04 -10.62
C PRO A 156 -20.63 -11.08 -12.15
N ILE A 157 -20.62 -9.93 -12.82
CA ILE A 157 -20.51 -9.82 -14.28
C ILE A 157 -19.37 -8.85 -14.60
N CYS A 158 -18.45 -9.26 -15.46
CA CYS A 158 -17.41 -8.39 -15.99
C CYS A 158 -18.03 -7.27 -16.85
N GLU A 159 -17.80 -6.02 -16.49
CA GLU A 159 -18.31 -4.84 -17.20
C GLU A 159 -17.73 -4.67 -18.61
N ASN A 160 -16.58 -5.31 -18.91
CA ASN A 160 -15.95 -5.23 -20.22
C ASN A 160 -16.50 -6.27 -21.20
N CYS A 161 -16.54 -7.55 -20.81
CA CYS A 161 -16.87 -8.64 -21.73
C CYS A 161 -18.19 -9.37 -21.43
N GLY A 162 -18.92 -8.98 -20.37
CA GLY A 162 -20.17 -9.60 -19.95
C GLY A 162 -20.04 -11.00 -19.34
N GLY A 163 -18.83 -11.48 -19.08
CA GLY A 163 -18.61 -12.81 -18.48
C GLY A 163 -19.10 -12.90 -17.04
N PHE A 164 -19.88 -13.94 -16.72
CA PHE A 164 -20.38 -14.22 -15.37
C PHE A 164 -19.36 -14.98 -14.52
N ASP A 165 -19.17 -14.54 -13.27
CA ASP A 165 -18.28 -15.14 -12.27
C ASP A 165 -16.84 -15.37 -12.77
N THR A 166 -16.31 -14.36 -13.45
CA THR A 166 -14.97 -14.43 -14.08
C THR A 166 -13.91 -13.61 -13.34
N LEU A 167 -14.24 -12.94 -12.24
CA LEU A 167 -13.33 -12.03 -11.55
C LEU A 167 -12.55 -12.77 -10.45
N THR A 168 -11.23 -12.80 -10.61
CA THR A 168 -10.29 -13.44 -9.68
C THR A 168 -9.30 -12.41 -9.11
N TRP A 169 -9.04 -12.46 -7.81
CA TRP A 169 -8.04 -11.62 -7.15
C TRP A 169 -6.63 -12.15 -7.41
N ARG A 170 -5.89 -11.50 -8.30
CA ARG A 170 -4.50 -11.84 -8.68
C ARG A 170 -3.74 -10.61 -9.15
N GLU A 171 -2.43 -10.72 -9.27
CA GLU A 171 -1.66 -9.72 -10.01
C GLU A 171 -2.10 -9.71 -11.47
N PRO A 172 -2.40 -8.54 -12.06
CA PRO A 172 -2.70 -8.46 -13.48
C PRO A 172 -1.51 -8.96 -14.29
N VAL A 173 -1.80 -9.69 -15.38
CA VAL A 173 -0.78 -9.94 -16.41
C VAL A 173 -0.41 -8.57 -16.99
N GLU A 174 0.86 -8.19 -16.96
CA GLU A 174 1.29 -6.86 -17.43
C GLU A 174 0.84 -6.64 -18.88
N VAL A 175 -0.17 -5.78 -19.09
CA VAL A 175 -0.59 -5.34 -20.43
C VAL A 175 0.10 -4.01 -20.80
N SER A 176 0.74 -3.39 -19.83
CA SER A 176 1.48 -2.13 -19.98
C SER A 176 2.56 -2.11 -18.91
N GLY A 177 3.83 -2.13 -19.34
CA GLY A 177 4.96 -1.81 -18.48
C GLY A 177 4.81 -0.40 -17.87
N PRO A 178 5.79 0.08 -17.08
CA PRO A 178 5.74 1.44 -16.54
C PRO A 178 5.38 2.40 -17.67
N SER A 179 4.29 3.15 -17.50
CA SER A 179 3.92 4.19 -18.45
C SER A 179 5.18 4.99 -18.77
N ALA A 180 5.52 5.18 -20.05
CA ALA A 180 6.70 5.94 -20.46
C ALA A 180 6.79 7.30 -19.73
N THR A 181 5.63 7.87 -19.41
CA THR A 181 5.50 9.13 -18.67
C THR A 181 6.00 9.05 -17.21
N GLY A 182 5.86 7.90 -16.54
CA GLY A 182 6.26 7.73 -15.14
C GLY A 182 7.77 7.59 -14.95
N ALA A 183 8.45 6.94 -15.90
CA ALA A 183 9.90 6.80 -15.89
C ALA A 183 10.61 8.13 -16.20
N GLU A 184 10.08 8.91 -17.16
CA GLU A 184 10.64 10.22 -17.53
C GLU A 184 10.51 11.27 -16.41
N LEU A 185 9.41 11.26 -15.66
CA LEU A 185 9.22 12.16 -14.51
C LEU A 185 10.23 11.86 -13.38
N LEU A 186 10.58 10.59 -13.16
CA LEU A 186 11.50 10.19 -12.09
C LEU A 186 12.90 10.81 -12.27
N SER A 187 13.38 10.89 -13.52
CA SER A 187 14.67 11.47 -13.87
C SER A 187 14.78 12.96 -13.52
N LEU A 188 13.68 13.70 -13.59
CA LEU A 188 13.65 15.12 -13.26
C LEU A 188 13.62 15.39 -11.75
N TYR A 189 12.99 14.50 -10.97
CA TYR A 189 12.89 14.68 -9.51
C TYR A 189 14.15 14.21 -8.74
N ILE A 190 14.87 13.22 -9.24
CA ILE A 190 16.10 12.72 -8.61
C ILE A 190 17.30 13.63 -8.90
N ALA A 191 17.33 14.26 -10.09
CA ALA A 191 18.33 15.25 -10.44
C ALA A 191 17.95 16.62 -9.85
N GLY A 192 18.10 16.79 -8.53
CA GLY A 192 18.10 18.12 -7.93
C GLY A 192 19.10 19.05 -8.65
N PRO A 193 18.90 20.39 -8.62
CA PRO A 193 19.79 21.32 -9.31
C PRO A 193 21.23 21.11 -8.83
N LYS A 194 22.11 20.83 -9.78
CA LYS A 194 23.56 20.76 -9.55
C LYS A 194 23.97 22.05 -8.83
N PRO A 195 24.58 21.99 -7.63
CA PRO A 195 25.07 23.20 -6.99
C PRO A 195 26.02 23.93 -7.95
N PRO A 196 25.93 25.26 -8.05
CA PRO A 196 26.82 26.00 -8.93
C PRO A 196 28.26 25.66 -8.56
N ALA A 197 29.05 25.28 -9.57
CA ALA A 197 30.47 25.05 -9.38
C ALA A 197 31.05 26.33 -8.77
N SER A 198 31.65 26.20 -7.59
CA SER A 198 32.44 27.27 -6.99
C SER A 198 33.51 27.70 -7.98
N GLU A 199 33.48 28.97 -8.41
CA GLU A 199 34.55 29.57 -9.18
C GLU A 199 35.86 29.45 -8.38
N PRO A 200 36.99 29.05 -9.02
CA PRO A 200 38.26 28.98 -8.32
C PRO A 200 38.72 30.38 -7.94
N ASP A 201 39.11 30.52 -6.67
CA ASP A 201 39.73 31.71 -6.08
C ASP A 201 40.79 32.30 -7.01
N SER A 202 40.63 33.56 -7.40
CA SER A 202 41.68 34.33 -8.03
C SER A 202 42.81 34.57 -7.02
N GLU A 203 43.88 33.79 -7.17
CA GLU A 203 45.17 34.03 -6.54
C GLU A 203 45.58 35.49 -6.71
N THR A 204 45.70 36.20 -5.60
CA THR A 204 46.25 37.55 -5.58
C THR A 204 47.76 37.43 -5.77
N THR A 205 48.25 37.62 -6.99
CA THR A 205 49.69 37.78 -7.24
C THR A 205 50.14 39.10 -6.64
N VAL A 206 50.84 39.03 -5.51
CA VAL A 206 51.56 40.17 -4.95
C VAL A 206 52.81 40.38 -5.81
N ASP A 207 52.83 41.48 -6.55
CA ASP A 207 53.91 41.89 -7.44
C ASP A 207 55.11 42.37 -6.59
N GLU A 208 56.14 41.53 -6.48
CA GLU A 208 57.44 41.87 -5.88
C GLU A 208 58.23 42.75 -6.86
N LYS A 209 58.31 44.04 -6.56
CA LYS A 209 59.08 45.01 -7.33
C LYS A 209 60.60 44.78 -7.11
N PRO A 210 61.41 44.53 -8.16
CA PRO A 210 62.85 44.42 -7.98
C PRO A 210 63.51 45.81 -7.92
N MET A 211 64.39 45.95 -6.94
CA MET A 211 65.33 47.05 -6.72
C MET A 211 66.42 47.05 -7.80
N VAL A 212 66.63 48.17 -8.51
CA VAL A 212 67.84 48.37 -9.33
C VAL A 212 68.37 49.81 -9.22
N ARG A 213 69.57 49.86 -8.62
CA ARG A 213 70.66 50.86 -8.61
C ARG A 213 70.45 52.23 -7.98
#